data_AF-A0A423U620-F1
#
_entry.id   AF-A0A423U620-F1
#
_cell.length_a   1.000
_cell.length_b   1.000
_cell.length_c   1.000
_cell.angle_alpha   90.00
_cell.angle_beta   90.00
_cell.angle_gamma   90.00
#
_symmetry.space_group_name_H-M   'P 1'
#
loop_
_entity.id
_entity.type
_entity.pdbx_description
1 polymer ?
#
loop_
_entity_poly.entity_id
_entity_poly.type
_entity_poly.pdbx_seq_one_letter_code
_entity_poly.pdbx_strand_id
1 'polypeptide(L)'
;MLQKPDIWGGIEASSGSEHDPAPIFFDQKVQELLKRVTGMDFDKIFRSRLNEKELEVPKFNLELLKEGVKRTNTLYGGKDLKVTRVVFPNGSIDPWHALGITDDLSPEATAIFINGTAHCANMYPEKEDDPPQLLHAREQVFNHIQKWLQE
;
A
#
# COMPACT_ATOMS: atom_id res chain seq x y z
N MET A 1 6.20 -2.87 -51.73
CA MET A 1 7.46 -2.76 -50.98
C MET A 1 7.26 -1.76 -49.85
N LEU A 2 7.33 -2.25 -48.61
CA LEU A 2 7.76 -1.58 -47.37
C LEU A 2 7.18 -0.18 -47.03
N GLN A 3 6.14 -0.18 -46.18
CA GLN A 3 5.91 0.87 -45.20
C GLN A 3 6.73 0.57 -43.93
N LYS A 4 7.43 1.58 -43.41
CA LYS A 4 7.96 1.57 -42.04
C LYS A 4 6.89 2.17 -41.11
N PRO A 5 6.62 1.59 -39.92
CA PRO A 5 5.67 2.16 -38.98
C PRO A 5 6.32 3.28 -38.17
N ASP A 6 5.56 4.36 -38.02
CA ASP A 6 5.86 5.50 -37.16
C ASP A 6 5.50 5.13 -35.72
N ILE A 7 6.52 5.14 -34.87
CA ILE A 7 6.47 4.88 -33.45
C ILE A 7 6.53 6.28 -32.82
N TRP A 8 5.46 6.67 -32.13
CA TRP A 8 5.26 7.94 -31.38
C TRP A 8 4.50 9.08 -32.08
N GLY A 9 3.21 8.88 -32.38
CA GLY A 9 2.31 9.98 -32.77
C GLY A 9 0.94 9.91 -32.10
N GLY A 10 0.71 10.73 -31.06
CA GLY A 10 -0.62 11.16 -30.63
C GLY A 10 -1.05 10.76 -29.21
N ILE A 11 -0.54 11.42 -28.18
CA ILE A 11 -1.23 11.50 -26.88
C ILE A 11 -2.06 12.78 -26.91
N GLU A 12 -3.34 12.67 -27.22
CA GLU A 12 -4.34 13.66 -26.82
C GLU A 12 -4.84 13.28 -25.43
N ALA A 13 -4.73 14.21 -24.48
CA ALA A 13 -5.22 14.04 -23.13
C ALA A 13 -6.76 14.05 -23.14
N SER A 14 -7.40 12.93 -22.80
CA SER A 14 -8.83 12.88 -22.47
C SER A 14 -9.05 12.50 -21.01
N SER A 15 -9.77 13.38 -20.33
CA SER A 15 -10.39 13.29 -19.02
C SER A 15 -10.73 11.90 -18.46
N GLY A 16 -10.35 11.69 -17.20
CA GLY A 16 -11.25 11.13 -16.17
C GLY A 16 -11.71 9.68 -16.32
N SER A 17 -10.80 8.73 -16.09
CA SER A 17 -11.11 7.47 -15.42
C SER A 17 -9.80 6.84 -14.95
N GLU A 18 -9.58 6.75 -13.64
CA GLU A 18 -8.47 6.06 -13.02
C GLU A 18 -8.58 4.56 -13.36
N HIS A 19 -7.97 4.17 -14.48
CA HIS A 19 -7.64 2.78 -14.72
C HIS A 19 -6.44 2.50 -13.84
N ASP A 20 -6.60 1.67 -12.80
CA ASP A 20 -5.47 1.03 -12.14
C ASP A 20 -4.73 0.24 -13.23
N PRO A 21 -3.62 0.77 -13.78
CA PRO A 21 -2.90 0.03 -14.77
C PRO A 21 -2.22 -1.06 -13.97
N ALA A 22 -2.68 -2.30 -14.12
CA ALA A 22 -1.92 -3.47 -13.67
C ALA A 22 -0.43 -3.13 -13.89
N PRO A 23 0.41 -3.11 -12.83
CA PRO A 23 1.69 -2.42 -12.86
C PRO A 23 2.42 -2.71 -14.16
N ILE A 24 3.04 -1.71 -14.79
CA ILE A 24 3.77 -1.82 -16.08
C ILE A 24 4.66 -3.07 -16.19
N PHE A 25 5.09 -3.60 -15.04
CA PHE A 25 5.71 -4.91 -14.89
C PHE A 25 4.93 -6.08 -15.51
N PHE A 26 3.61 -6.09 -15.63
CA PHE A 26 2.85 -7.20 -16.22
C PHE A 26 2.67 -7.08 -17.73
N ASP A 27 3.15 -5.99 -18.34
CA ASP A 27 3.24 -5.87 -19.78
C ASP A 27 4.30 -6.82 -20.34
N GLN A 28 3.93 -7.58 -21.38
CA GLN A 28 4.76 -8.64 -21.95
C GLN A 28 6.08 -8.10 -22.53
N LYS A 29 6.05 -6.89 -23.09
CA LYS A 29 7.25 -6.24 -23.65
C LYS A 29 8.18 -5.76 -22.54
N VAL A 30 7.62 -5.32 -21.42
CA VAL A 30 8.38 -4.92 -20.23
C VAL A 30 9.04 -6.14 -19.58
N GLN A 31 8.34 -7.27 -19.48
CA GLN A 31 8.91 -8.53 -18.99
C GLN A 31 10.11 -9.01 -19.84
N GLU A 32 10.03 -8.93 -21.17
CA GLU A 32 11.14 -9.25 -22.06
C GLU A 32 12.37 -8.35 -21.85
N LEU A 33 12.15 -7.04 -21.68
CA LEU A 33 13.21 -6.08 -21.41
C LEU A 33 13.87 -6.33 -20.05
N LEU A 34 13.07 -6.59 -19.01
CA LEU A 34 13.56 -6.91 -17.67
C LEU A 34 14.38 -8.20 -17.66
N LYS A 35 13.94 -9.25 -18.37
CA LYS A 35 14.71 -10.50 -18.54
C LYS A 35 16.07 -10.25 -19.20
N ARG A 36 16.11 -9.39 -20.21
CA ARG A 36 17.35 -9.02 -20.90
C ARG A 36 18.34 -8.27 -20.02
N VAL A 37 17.86 -7.32 -19.22
CA VAL A 37 18.71 -6.46 -18.37
C VAL A 37 19.18 -7.20 -17.12
N THR A 38 18.31 -7.98 -16.50
CA THR A 38 18.59 -8.63 -15.21
C THR A 38 19.12 -10.06 -15.34
N GLY A 39 18.97 -10.68 -16.52
CA GLY A 39 19.23 -12.11 -16.72
C GLY A 39 18.24 -13.03 -15.99
N MET A 40 17.26 -12.48 -15.26
CA MET A 40 16.26 -13.23 -14.53
C MET A 40 15.00 -13.42 -15.37
N ASP A 41 14.59 -14.67 -15.54
CA ASP A 41 13.36 -15.02 -16.23
C ASP A 41 12.17 -14.93 -15.28
N PHE A 42 11.43 -13.83 -15.35
CA PHE A 42 10.31 -13.54 -14.46
C PHE A 42 9.04 -14.35 -14.76
N ASP A 43 9.02 -15.14 -15.85
CA ASP A 43 8.03 -16.23 -16.05
C ASP A 43 8.05 -17.22 -14.86
N LYS A 44 9.19 -17.33 -14.15
CA LYS A 44 9.35 -18.20 -12.97
C LYS A 44 8.64 -17.71 -11.70
N ILE A 45 7.98 -16.55 -11.71
CA ILE A 45 7.10 -16.15 -10.60
C ILE A 45 5.88 -17.09 -10.51
N PHE A 46 5.53 -17.78 -11.61
CA PHE A 46 4.57 -18.87 -11.60
C PHE A 46 5.30 -20.21 -11.44
N ARG A 47 5.56 -20.63 -10.20
CA ARG A 47 5.85 -22.04 -9.94
C ARG A 47 4.58 -22.86 -10.13
N SER A 48 4.64 -23.93 -10.92
CA SER A 48 3.61 -24.97 -10.89
C SER A 48 3.55 -25.55 -9.48
N ARG A 49 2.34 -25.58 -8.88
CA ARG A 49 2.15 -26.22 -7.58
C ARG A 49 2.53 -27.69 -7.69
N LEU A 50 3.20 -28.23 -6.67
CA LEU A 50 3.53 -29.65 -6.52
C LEU A 50 2.32 -30.59 -6.52
N ASN A 51 1.11 -30.03 -6.51
CA ASN A 51 -0.13 -30.73 -6.19
C ASN A 51 -1.03 -30.92 -7.42
N GLU A 52 -0.56 -30.59 -8.63
CA GLU A 52 -1.27 -30.70 -9.93
C GLU A 52 -2.64 -30.02 -10.02
N LYS A 53 -3.11 -29.37 -8.94
CA LYS A 53 -4.39 -28.69 -8.90
C LYS A 53 -4.30 -27.36 -9.64
N GLU A 54 -5.06 -27.25 -10.72
CA GLU A 54 -5.25 -26.02 -11.48
C GLU A 54 -5.77 -24.91 -10.56
N LEU A 55 -5.24 -23.70 -10.74
CA LEU A 55 -5.71 -22.53 -10.00
C LEU A 55 -7.09 -22.16 -10.53
N GLU A 56 -8.12 -22.30 -9.70
CA GLU A 56 -9.41 -21.72 -10.02
C GLU A 56 -9.29 -20.21 -10.02
N VAL A 57 -9.86 -19.56 -11.05
CA VAL A 57 -10.00 -18.10 -11.08
C VAL A 57 -10.72 -17.67 -9.80
N PRO A 58 -10.13 -16.80 -8.97
CA PRO A 58 -10.77 -16.35 -7.75
C PRO A 58 -12.13 -15.72 -8.09
N LYS A 59 -13.20 -16.34 -7.61
CA LYS A 59 -14.55 -15.79 -7.74
C LYS A 59 -14.79 -14.81 -6.61
N PHE A 60 -14.62 -13.53 -6.86
CA PHE A 60 -14.98 -12.50 -5.91
C PHE A 60 -16.49 -12.29 -5.92
N ASN A 61 -17.13 -12.53 -4.78
CA ASN A 61 -18.52 -12.21 -4.55
C ASN A 61 -18.68 -11.55 -3.19
N LEU A 62 -19.86 -10.96 -2.96
CA LEU A 62 -20.13 -10.22 -1.74
C LEU A 62 -20.02 -11.09 -0.48
N GLU A 63 -20.40 -12.36 -0.56
CA GLU A 63 -20.33 -13.28 0.59
C GLU A 63 -18.88 -13.61 0.95
N LEU A 64 -18.04 -13.93 -0.04
CA LEU A 64 -16.61 -14.14 0.16
C LEU A 64 -15.94 -12.89 0.76
N LEU A 65 -16.31 -11.70 0.29
CA LEU A 65 -15.82 -10.44 0.85
C LEU A 65 -16.23 -10.28 2.31
N LYS A 66 -17.51 -10.47 2.62
CA LYS A 66 -18.02 -10.38 4.00
C LYS A 66 -17.36 -11.39 4.93
N GLU A 67 -17.19 -12.62 4.47
CA GLU A 67 -16.50 -13.67 5.22
C GLU A 67 -15.03 -13.31 5.45
N GLY A 68 -14.35 -12.76 4.44
CA GLY A 68 -12.99 -12.24 4.55
C GLY A 68 -12.88 -11.14 5.60
N VAL A 69 -13.74 -10.12 5.54
CA VAL A 69 -13.78 -9.04 6.53
C VAL A 69 -14.04 -9.59 7.93
N LYS A 70 -15.05 -10.46 8.08
CA LYS A 70 -15.37 -11.09 9.37
C LYS A 70 -14.20 -11.88 9.91
N ARG A 71 -13.55 -12.71 9.08
CA ARG A 71 -12.40 -13.51 9.47
C ARG A 71 -11.23 -12.63 9.91
N THR A 72 -10.88 -11.62 9.13
CA THR A 72 -9.80 -10.67 9.46
C THR A 72 -10.08 -9.95 10.77
N ASN A 73 -11.30 -9.40 10.95
CA ASN A 73 -11.66 -8.73 12.21
C ASN A 73 -11.68 -9.69 13.40
N THR A 74 -12.08 -10.95 13.21
CA THR A 74 -12.05 -11.97 14.28
C THR A 74 -10.61 -12.30 14.69
N LEU A 75 -9.69 -12.38 13.73
CA LEU A 75 -8.29 -12.73 14.00
C LEU A 75 -7.50 -11.56 14.59
N TYR A 76 -7.76 -10.34 14.13
CA TYR A 76 -6.91 -9.17 14.44
C TYR A 76 -7.61 -8.11 15.29
N GLY A 77 -8.90 -8.24 15.61
CA GLY A 77 -9.62 -7.31 16.48
C GLY A 77 -10.32 -6.13 15.79
N GLY A 78 -10.12 -5.94 14.48
CA GLY A 78 -10.77 -4.85 13.74
C GLY A 78 -10.35 -3.48 14.29
N LYS A 79 -11.32 -2.63 14.67
CA LYS A 79 -11.03 -1.33 15.30
C LYS A 79 -10.84 -1.38 16.83
N ASP A 80 -11.16 -2.51 17.47
CA ASP A 80 -11.02 -2.71 18.92
C ASP A 80 -9.83 -3.65 19.20
N LEU A 81 -8.64 -3.22 18.76
CA LEU A 81 -7.42 -3.99 18.93
C LEU A 81 -6.92 -3.90 20.37
N LYS A 82 -6.48 -5.03 20.93
CA LYS A 82 -5.77 -5.09 22.21
C LYS A 82 -4.29 -5.25 21.96
N VAL A 83 -3.59 -4.12 21.85
CA VAL A 83 -2.15 -4.07 21.55
C VAL A 83 -1.43 -3.14 22.51
N THR A 84 -0.12 -3.35 22.64
CA THR A 84 0.79 -2.50 23.41
C THR A 84 1.98 -2.14 22.55
N ARG A 85 2.59 -0.98 22.82
CA ARG A 85 3.73 -0.42 22.09
C ARG A 85 3.47 -0.26 20.59
N VAL A 86 2.32 0.33 20.26
CA VAL A 86 1.92 0.63 18.88
C VAL A 86 1.56 2.11 18.74
N VAL A 87 1.97 2.73 17.64
CA VAL A 87 1.54 4.07 17.23
C VAL A 87 0.83 3.96 15.89
N PHE A 88 -0.33 4.61 15.76
CA PHE A 88 -1.17 4.62 14.56
C PHE A 88 -1.15 6.02 13.89
N PRO A 89 -0.13 6.34 13.08
CA PRO A 89 -0.10 7.60 12.35
C PRO A 89 -1.05 7.53 11.14
N ASN A 90 -1.94 8.53 11.02
CA ASN A 90 -2.86 8.66 9.89
C ASN A 90 -2.90 10.11 9.40
N GLY A 91 -2.91 10.30 8.08
CA GLY A 91 -3.03 11.63 7.46
C GLY A 91 -4.48 11.99 7.17
N SER A 92 -4.87 13.26 7.35
CA SER A 92 -6.26 13.69 7.14
C SER A 92 -6.70 13.70 5.66
N ILE A 93 -5.75 13.78 4.73
CA ILE A 93 -6.02 13.74 3.28
C ILE A 93 -6.05 12.29 2.76
N ASP A 94 -5.45 11.36 3.49
CA ASP A 94 -5.37 9.96 3.10
C ASP A 94 -6.76 9.28 3.21
N PRO A 95 -7.42 8.85 2.11
CA PRO A 95 -8.74 8.22 2.22
C PRO A 95 -8.75 6.95 3.08
N TRP A 96 -7.60 6.30 3.26
CA TRP A 96 -7.48 5.10 4.09
C TRP A 96 -7.62 5.36 5.59
N HIS A 97 -7.47 6.60 6.07
CA HIS A 97 -7.60 6.92 7.49
C HIS A 97 -8.99 6.54 8.04
N ALA A 98 -10.02 6.56 7.20
CA ALA A 98 -11.39 6.18 7.58
C ALA A 98 -11.48 4.73 8.10
N LEU A 99 -10.62 3.84 7.59
CA LEU A 99 -10.55 2.44 8.00
C LEU A 99 -9.50 2.20 9.10
N GLY A 100 -8.67 3.19 9.40
CA GLY A 100 -7.64 3.13 10.44
C GLY A 100 -8.15 3.44 11.85
N ILE A 101 -7.19 3.48 12.78
CA ILE A 101 -7.35 3.94 14.17
C ILE A 101 -6.94 5.41 14.23
N THR A 102 -7.89 6.28 14.52
CA THR A 102 -7.71 7.74 14.56
C THR A 102 -7.72 8.31 15.97
N ASP A 103 -8.03 7.48 16.96
CA ASP A 103 -8.15 7.83 18.37
C ASP A 103 -7.37 6.80 19.20
N ASP A 104 -6.83 7.23 20.33
CA ASP A 104 -6.07 6.36 21.22
C ASP A 104 -6.91 5.17 21.69
N LEU A 105 -6.35 3.96 21.56
CA LEU A 105 -6.96 2.74 22.11
C LEU A 105 -6.54 2.52 23.57
N SER A 106 -5.32 2.92 23.92
CA SER A 106 -4.79 2.87 25.27
C SER A 106 -3.55 3.78 25.40
N PRO A 107 -3.02 4.02 26.62
CA PRO A 107 -1.77 4.76 26.81
C PRO A 107 -0.53 4.14 26.13
N GLU A 108 -0.61 2.87 25.72
CA GLU A 108 0.46 2.17 25.00
C GLU A 108 0.12 1.92 23.52
N ALA A 109 -1.04 2.41 23.07
CA ALA A 109 -1.58 2.23 21.73
C ALA A 109 -2.18 3.57 21.25
N THR A 110 -1.30 4.50 20.87
CA THR A 110 -1.62 5.91 20.59
C THR A 110 -1.89 6.13 19.10
N ALA A 111 -2.89 6.94 18.77
CA ALA A 111 -3.15 7.40 17.41
C ALA A 111 -2.59 8.81 17.19
N ILE A 112 -1.97 9.04 16.03
CA ILE A 112 -1.46 10.36 15.65
C ILE A 112 -2.16 10.78 14.37
N PHE A 113 -3.14 11.67 14.49
CA PHE A 113 -3.86 12.20 13.34
C PHE A 113 -3.19 13.49 12.83
N ILE A 114 -2.63 13.41 11.63
CA ILE A 114 -1.78 14.44 11.02
C ILE A 114 -2.60 15.21 9.99
N ASN A 115 -2.99 16.44 10.30
CA ASN A 115 -3.75 17.27 9.38
C ASN A 115 -2.87 17.74 8.22
N GLY A 116 -3.41 17.70 7.01
CA GLY A 116 -2.76 18.22 5.81
C GLY A 116 -1.79 17.24 5.14
N THR A 117 -1.72 15.98 5.59
CA THR A 117 -0.84 14.98 4.99
C THR A 117 -1.60 13.84 4.34
N ALA A 118 -1.02 13.30 3.27
CA ALA A 118 -1.51 12.14 2.54
C ALA A 118 -0.91 10.84 3.09
N HIS A 119 -1.14 9.75 2.34
CA HIS A 119 -0.80 8.39 2.75
C HIS A 119 0.66 8.23 3.16
N CYS A 120 0.87 7.74 4.38
CA CYS A 120 2.19 7.43 4.95
C CYS A 120 3.22 8.57 4.90
N ALA A 121 2.80 9.84 4.92
CA ALA A 121 3.70 10.98 4.81
C ALA A 121 4.85 10.97 5.84
N ASN A 122 4.57 10.49 7.06
CA ASN A 122 5.53 10.40 8.17
C ASN A 122 6.71 9.46 7.90
N MET A 123 6.57 8.51 6.96
CA MET A 123 7.60 7.52 6.63
C MET A 123 8.63 8.04 5.62
N TYR A 124 8.34 9.15 4.93
CA TYR A 124 9.30 9.77 4.02
C TYR A 124 10.37 10.55 4.79
N PRO A 125 11.58 10.69 4.21
CA PRO A 125 12.61 11.58 4.76
C PRO A 125 12.07 13.00 4.97
N GLU A 126 12.59 13.65 6.00
CA GLU A 126 12.26 15.04 6.31
C GLU A 126 12.66 15.99 5.17
N LYS A 127 11.81 16.98 4.93
CA LYS A 127 12.01 18.05 3.97
C LYS A 127 11.80 19.42 4.62
N GLU A 128 12.43 20.44 4.06
CA GLU A 128 12.29 21.83 4.54
C GLU A 128 10.85 22.37 4.42
N ASP A 129 10.07 21.84 3.48
CA ASP A 129 8.68 22.23 3.23
C ASP A 129 7.64 21.33 3.93
N ASP A 130 8.08 20.41 4.79
CA ASP A 130 7.17 19.56 5.55
C ASP A 130 6.28 20.40 6.49
N PRO A 131 4.97 20.11 6.58
CA PRO A 131 4.09 20.88 7.44
C PRO A 131 4.48 20.66 8.93
N PRO A 132 4.34 21.69 9.80
CA PRO A 132 4.73 21.59 11.21
C PRO A 132 4.10 20.41 11.95
N GLN A 133 2.88 20.03 11.59
CA GLN A 133 2.20 18.89 12.20
C GLN A 133 2.83 17.54 11.84
N LEU A 134 3.43 17.41 10.66
CA LEU A 134 4.17 16.23 10.26
C LEU A 134 5.48 16.10 11.05
N LEU A 135 6.19 17.21 11.26
CA LEU A 135 7.37 17.25 12.12
C LEU A 135 7.02 16.82 13.55
N HIS A 136 5.96 17.41 14.12
CA HIS A 136 5.49 17.05 15.45
C HIS A 136 5.06 15.59 15.56
N ALA A 137 4.44 15.03 14.52
CA ALA A 137 4.08 13.62 14.48
C ALA A 137 5.33 12.71 14.51
N ARG A 138 6.38 13.06 13.76
CA ARG A 138 7.65 12.32 13.78
C ARG A 138 8.33 12.40 15.15
N GLU A 139 8.31 13.56 15.80
CA GLU A 139 8.83 13.73 17.16
C GLU A 139 8.07 12.86 18.17
N GLN A 140 6.74 12.81 18.10
CA GLN A 140 5.93 11.95 18.97
C GLN A 140 6.30 10.47 18.79
N VAL A 141 6.40 10.01 17.54
CA VAL A 141 6.83 8.62 17.23
C VAL A 141 8.22 8.36 17.82
N PHE A 142 9.16 9.28 17.64
CA PHE A 142 10.51 9.16 18.19
C PHE A 142 10.51 9.05 19.72
N ASN A 143 9.73 9.89 20.40
CA ASN A 143 9.60 9.86 21.85
C ASN A 143 9.02 8.53 22.36
N HIS A 144 8.02 7.97 21.67
CA HIS A 144 7.48 6.65 22.01
C HIS A 144 8.55 5.56 21.88
N ILE A 145 9.32 5.56 20.78
CA ILE A 145 10.40 4.59 20.57
C ILE A 145 11.48 4.74 21.65
N GLN A 146 11.90 5.97 21.96
CA GLN A 146 12.88 6.22 23.02
C GLN A 146 12.42 5.71 24.37
N LYS A 147 11.15 5.95 24.73
CA LYS A 147 10.55 5.43 25.96
C LYS A 147 10.62 3.90 26.00
N TRP A 148 10.19 3.22 24.94
CA TRP A 148 10.17 1.76 24.89
C TRP A 148 11.56 1.11 24.93
N LEU A 149 12.60 1.82 24.50
CA LEU A 149 13.99 1.36 24.60
C LEU A 149 14.58 1.49 26.00
N GLN A 150 13.95 2.27 26.89
CA GLN A 150 14.39 2.48 28.28
C GLN A 150 13.67 1.58 29.28
N GLU A 151 12.66 0.83 28.84
CA GLU A 151 11.90 -0.16 29.62
C GLU A 151 12.59 -1.53 29.63
#